data_AF-A0A9W7GSX8-F1
#
_entry.id   AF-A0A9W7GSX8-F1
#
_cell.length_a   1.000
_cell.length_b   1.000
_cell.length_c   1.000
_cell.angle_alpha   90.00
_cell.angle_beta   90.00
_cell.angle_gamma   90.00
#
_symmetry.space_group_name_H-M   'P 1'
#
loop_
_entity.id
_entity.type
_entity.pdbx_description
1 polymer ?
#
loop_
_entity_poly.entity_id
_entity_poly.type
_entity_poly.pdbx_seq_one_letter_code
_entity_poly.pdbx_strand_id
1 'polypeptide(L)'
;MATAVNGENHYDRAEEVKRFDALKIGVKGLVDSGLTTIPRFFVHPPETLSDLKTKPKSVVIPTIDLSGPRATVVEQVAAEPSTSSLPTSRPTASWRDTLQVKLGPTPPELENIPEVCRDEVVEWNKQSEALGERLMGLLSEGLGLDADRLKNITCLEARMMVGHYYPHCPQPDLTVGIASHTDPGVLTVLLQDHIGGLHIKHEGDWVDVEPVHGALVVNIGDILQILSNDEYTSVEHRVLANPSREPRVSTAVFFNPSATEALYGPFSELTSPEKPPRYRQFIHQDYMKMFLTKELGGKTLTNCYRM
;
A
#
# COMPACT_ATOMS: atom_id res chain seq x y z
N MET A 1 -25.59 51.72 17.87
CA MET A 1 -25.87 50.37 17.37
C MET A 1 -24.85 50.03 16.30
N ALA A 2 -23.93 49.13 16.59
CA ALA A 2 -23.07 48.50 15.59
C ALA A 2 -23.07 47.01 15.92
N THR A 3 -23.88 46.25 15.18
CA THR A 3 -23.87 44.79 15.22
C THR A 3 -22.66 44.31 14.43
N ALA A 4 -21.68 43.76 15.13
CA ALA A 4 -20.59 43.02 14.53
C ALA A 4 -21.14 41.72 13.92
N VAL A 5 -20.98 41.56 12.61
CA VAL A 5 -21.24 40.31 11.90
C VAL A 5 -19.97 39.46 12.01
N ASN A 6 -19.90 38.58 13.02
CA ASN A 6 -18.93 37.49 13.05
C ASN A 6 -19.48 36.34 12.20
N GLY A 7 -19.17 36.37 10.90
CA GLY A 7 -19.42 35.24 9.99
C GLY A 7 -18.21 34.31 9.95
N GLU A 8 -17.99 33.51 10.99
CA GLU A 8 -17.17 32.31 10.84
C GLU A 8 -18.01 31.28 10.09
N ASN A 9 -17.83 31.20 8.76
CA ASN A 9 -18.41 30.13 7.96
C ASN A 9 -17.94 28.78 8.52
N HIS A 10 -18.87 28.02 9.11
CA HIS A 10 -18.64 26.67 9.60
C HIS A 10 -18.23 25.77 8.42
N TYR A 11 -16.97 25.37 8.36
CA TYR A 11 -16.46 24.48 7.31
C TYR A 11 -16.99 23.06 7.51
N ASP A 12 -17.86 22.61 6.61
CA ASP A 12 -18.35 21.24 6.57
C ASP A 12 -17.57 20.41 5.54
N ARG A 13 -16.57 19.69 6.03
CA ARG A 13 -15.75 18.78 5.21
C ARG A 13 -16.59 17.70 4.53
N ALA A 14 -17.58 17.14 5.22
CA ALA A 14 -18.35 16.02 4.71
C ALA A 14 -19.24 16.45 3.54
N GLU A 15 -19.81 17.65 3.63
CA GLU A 15 -20.58 18.23 2.54
C GLU A 15 -19.71 18.51 1.30
N GLU A 16 -18.52 19.09 1.47
CA GLU A 16 -17.62 19.34 0.34
C GLU A 16 -17.17 18.06 -0.36
N VAL A 17 -16.79 17.02 0.39
CA VAL A 17 -16.43 15.71 -0.17
C VAL A 17 -17.61 15.11 -0.93
N LYS A 18 -18.82 15.18 -0.36
CA LYS A 18 -20.04 14.70 -1.04
C LYS A 18 -20.31 15.45 -2.34
N ARG A 19 -20.12 16.77 -2.36
CA ARG A 19 -20.27 17.59 -3.57
C ARG A 19 -19.24 17.19 -4.62
N PHE A 20 -17.98 16.99 -4.24
CA PHE A 20 -16.92 16.52 -5.13
C PHE A 20 -17.25 15.13 -5.72
N ASP A 21 -17.65 14.17 -4.89
CA ASP A 21 -18.02 12.81 -5.31
C ASP A 21 -19.22 12.79 -6.26
N ALA A 22 -20.13 13.77 -6.13
CA ALA A 22 -21.29 13.92 -7.01
C ALA A 22 -20.92 14.42 -8.42
N LEU A 23 -19.77 15.10 -8.58
CA LEU A 23 -19.31 15.57 -9.90
C LEU A 23 -18.82 14.42 -10.78
N LYS A 24 -18.35 13.31 -10.20
CA LYS A 24 -17.80 12.15 -10.93
C LYS A 24 -16.64 12.49 -11.88
N ILE A 25 -15.95 13.60 -11.62
CA ILE A 25 -14.83 14.09 -12.44
C ILE A 25 -13.45 13.61 -11.95
N GLY A 26 -13.36 13.15 -10.70
CA GLY A 26 -12.10 12.79 -10.06
C GLY A 26 -11.16 13.98 -9.85
N VAL A 27 -9.97 13.70 -9.31
CA VAL A 27 -8.90 14.69 -9.12
C VAL A 27 -8.36 15.15 -10.47
N LYS A 28 -8.27 14.26 -11.47
CA LYS A 28 -7.88 14.64 -12.83
C LYS A 28 -8.80 15.71 -13.40
N GLY A 29 -10.12 15.55 -13.27
CA GLY A 29 -11.07 16.54 -13.77
C GLY A 29 -10.99 17.88 -13.04
N LEU A 30 -10.63 17.89 -11.75
CA LEU A 30 -10.31 19.14 -11.04
C LEU A 30 -9.09 19.83 -11.67
N VAL A 31 -8.03 19.06 -12.00
CA VAL A 31 -6.83 19.60 -12.64
C VAL A 31 -7.13 20.11 -14.05
N ASP A 32 -7.92 19.38 -14.83
CA ASP A 32 -8.35 19.76 -16.18
C ASP A 32 -9.19 21.06 -16.18
N SER A 33 -9.85 21.39 -15.07
CA SER A 33 -10.58 22.67 -14.90
C SER A 33 -9.68 23.89 -14.75
N GLY A 34 -8.36 23.70 -14.62
CA GLY A 34 -7.39 24.78 -14.46
C GLY A 34 -7.25 25.26 -13.00
N LEU A 35 -7.58 24.43 -12.02
CA LEU A 35 -7.49 24.82 -10.61
C LEU A 35 -6.04 25.18 -10.22
N THR A 36 -5.89 26.28 -9.49
CA THR A 36 -4.60 26.72 -8.94
C THR A 36 -4.47 26.48 -7.43
N THR A 37 -5.59 26.21 -6.76
CA THR A 37 -5.66 26.03 -5.31
C THR A 37 -6.42 24.75 -4.99
N ILE A 38 -5.84 23.85 -4.21
CA ILE A 38 -6.48 22.57 -3.88
C ILE A 38 -7.65 22.77 -2.90
N PRO A 39 -8.76 22.02 -3.02
CA PRO A 39 -9.84 22.04 -2.04
C PRO A 39 -9.37 21.68 -0.63
N ARG A 40 -9.98 22.30 0.38
CA ARG A 40 -9.54 22.19 1.78
C ARG A 40 -9.56 20.74 2.31
N PHE A 41 -10.42 19.87 1.78
CA PHE A 41 -10.51 18.47 2.21
C PHE A 41 -9.35 17.58 1.72
N PHE A 42 -8.51 18.07 0.79
CA PHE A 42 -7.23 17.47 0.40
C PHE A 42 -6.04 17.99 1.21
N VAL A 43 -6.20 19.10 1.94
CA VAL A 43 -5.12 19.69 2.74
C VAL A 43 -4.87 18.81 3.96
N HIS A 44 -3.67 18.26 4.05
CA HIS A 44 -3.26 17.38 5.14
C HIS A 44 -2.87 18.20 6.39
N PRO A 45 -3.04 17.62 7.60
CA PRO A 45 -2.73 18.33 8.82
C PRO A 45 -1.20 18.53 8.99
N PRO A 46 -0.76 19.54 9.75
CA PRO A 46 0.66 19.92 9.85
C PRO A 46 1.59 18.78 10.26
N GLU A 47 1.11 17.82 11.06
CA GLU A 47 1.90 16.65 11.49
C GLU A 47 2.21 15.70 10.34
N THR A 48 1.31 15.57 9.36
CA THR A 48 1.58 14.82 8.13
C THR A 48 2.54 15.60 7.22
N LEU A 49 2.43 16.93 7.20
CA LEU A 49 3.21 17.80 6.32
C LEU A 49 4.63 18.08 6.84
N SER A 50 4.87 18.06 8.15
CA SER A 50 6.20 18.28 8.74
C SER A 50 7.21 17.29 8.22
N ASP A 51 6.79 16.03 8.06
CA ASP A 51 7.64 14.94 7.62
C ASP A 51 7.90 14.97 6.11
N LEU A 52 7.11 15.72 5.32
CA LEU A 52 7.36 15.95 3.89
C LEU A 52 8.53 16.90 3.65
N LYS A 53 8.83 17.77 4.62
CA LYS A 53 9.91 18.78 4.51
C LYS A 53 11.30 18.20 4.75
N THR A 54 11.38 16.97 5.26
CA THR A 54 12.66 16.27 5.40
C THR A 54 13.14 15.85 4.02
N LYS A 55 14.38 16.22 3.67
CA LYS A 55 14.97 15.74 2.41
C LYS A 55 15.14 14.23 2.52
N PRO A 56 14.54 13.44 1.62
CA PRO A 56 14.75 12.01 1.64
C PRO A 56 16.23 11.69 1.45
N LYS A 57 16.71 10.70 2.18
CA LYS A 57 18.03 10.12 1.91
C LYS A 57 17.89 9.23 0.67
N SER A 58 18.88 9.27 -0.21
CA SER A 58 19.01 8.27 -1.26
C SER A 58 19.60 7.01 -0.62
N VAL A 59 18.77 5.98 -0.48
CA VAL A 59 19.19 4.62 -0.15
C VAL A 59 18.78 3.76 -1.33
N VAL A 60 19.68 2.89 -1.77
CA VAL A 60 19.40 1.96 -2.87
C VAL A 60 18.55 0.83 -2.31
N ILE A 61 17.29 0.75 -2.73
CA ILE A 61 16.49 -0.46 -2.51
C ILE A 61 17.11 -1.59 -3.33
N PRO A 62 17.38 -2.76 -2.73
CA PRO A 62 18.01 -3.86 -3.45
C PRO A 62 17.20 -4.31 -4.65
N THR A 63 17.91 -4.51 -5.76
CA THR A 63 17.35 -5.07 -6.99
C THR A 63 17.70 -6.55 -7.05
N ILE A 64 16.68 -7.40 -7.07
CA ILE A 64 16.84 -8.86 -7.09
C ILE A 64 16.55 -9.36 -8.51
N ASP A 65 17.55 -9.96 -9.14
CA ASP A 65 17.39 -10.62 -10.44
C ASP A 65 16.81 -12.02 -10.27
N LEU A 66 15.51 -12.14 -10.53
CA LEU A 66 14.82 -13.42 -10.47
C LEU A 66 15.28 -14.41 -11.54
N SER A 67 16.10 -14.06 -12.54
CA SER A 67 16.61 -15.04 -13.50
C SER A 67 17.76 -15.92 -12.95
N GLY A 68 18.35 -15.51 -11.82
CA GLY A 68 19.46 -16.21 -11.19
C GLY A 68 19.12 -17.57 -10.56
N PRO A 69 20.14 -18.32 -10.09
CA PRO A 69 19.95 -19.59 -9.40
C PRO A 69 19.03 -19.44 -8.18
N ARG A 70 18.05 -20.33 -8.02
CA ARG A 70 17.02 -20.22 -6.96
C ARG A 70 17.62 -20.01 -5.57
N ALA A 71 18.64 -20.78 -5.19
CA ALA A 71 19.27 -20.66 -3.87
C ALA A 71 19.83 -19.25 -3.62
N THR A 72 20.49 -18.65 -4.61
CA THR A 72 21.00 -17.28 -4.54
C THR A 72 19.88 -16.27 -4.41
N VAL A 73 18.79 -16.45 -5.16
CA VAL A 73 17.62 -15.56 -5.07
C VAL A 73 16.94 -15.66 -3.70
N VAL A 74 16.85 -16.86 -3.12
CA VAL A 74 16.32 -17.07 -1.77
C VAL A 74 17.16 -16.30 -0.74
N GLU A 75 18.48 -16.43 -0.80
CA GLU A 75 19.39 -15.71 0.10
C GLU A 75 19.23 -14.19 -0.03
N GLN A 76 19.09 -13.66 -1.25
CA GLN A 76 18.86 -12.24 -1.49
C GLN A 76 17.52 -11.76 -0.93
N VAL A 77 16.43 -12.50 -1.16
CA VAL A 77 15.10 -12.17 -0.62
C VAL A 77 15.09 -12.21 0.90
N ALA A 78 15.81 -13.16 1.51
CA ALA A 78 15.88 -13.33 2.96
C ALA A 78 16.78 -12.30 3.67
N ALA A 79 17.78 -11.75 2.98
CA ALA A 79 18.75 -10.82 3.56
C ALA A 79 18.24 -9.38 3.73
N GLU A 80 17.04 -9.06 3.26
CA GLU A 80 16.48 -7.70 3.28
C GLU A 80 16.18 -7.24 4.71
N PRO A 81 16.82 -6.15 5.20
CA PRO A 81 16.78 -5.78 6.60
C PRO A 81 15.41 -5.24 7.05
N SER A 82 14.96 -5.80 8.17
CA SER A 82 13.76 -5.43 8.91
C SER A 82 13.90 -4.09 9.64
N THR A 83 13.19 -3.04 9.21
CA THR A 83 13.06 -1.78 9.98
C THR A 83 11.59 -1.45 10.26
N SER A 84 11.18 -1.46 11.53
CA SER A 84 9.80 -1.16 11.94
C SER A 84 9.64 0.30 12.34
N SER A 85 8.55 0.95 11.93
CA SER A 85 8.13 2.23 12.48
C SER A 85 6.60 2.35 12.59
N LEU A 86 6.14 3.30 13.41
CA LEU A 86 4.73 3.51 13.73
C LEU A 86 4.07 4.54 12.79
N PRO A 87 2.90 4.23 12.20
CA PRO A 87 2.16 5.16 11.36
C PRO A 87 1.36 6.18 12.17
N THR A 88 1.33 7.40 11.67
CA THR A 88 0.64 8.54 12.30
C THR A 88 -0.14 9.33 11.26
N SER A 89 -1.33 8.89 10.82
CA SER A 89 -2.25 9.86 10.19
C SER A 89 -3.74 9.52 10.27
N ARG A 90 -4.54 10.59 10.41
CA ARG A 90 -6.01 10.66 10.39
C ARG A 90 -6.53 10.74 8.95
N PRO A 91 -7.80 10.40 8.66
CA PRO A 91 -8.32 10.31 7.29
C PRO A 91 -8.44 11.68 6.63
N THR A 92 -7.48 12.01 5.76
CA THR A 92 -7.54 13.12 4.79
C THR A 92 -7.64 12.52 3.39
N ALA A 93 -8.30 13.21 2.46
CA ALA A 93 -8.44 12.72 1.09
C ALA A 93 -7.09 12.82 0.37
N SER A 94 -6.72 11.78 -0.39
CA SER A 94 -5.46 11.76 -1.13
C SER A 94 -5.62 12.34 -2.54
N TRP A 95 -4.59 13.01 -3.06
CA TRP A 95 -4.57 13.64 -4.37
C TRP A 95 -4.32 12.62 -5.50
N ARG A 96 -5.31 11.76 -5.76
CA ARG A 96 -5.26 10.72 -6.81
C ARG A 96 -6.65 10.28 -7.26
N ASP A 97 -6.70 9.73 -8.46
CA ASP A 97 -7.80 8.89 -8.93
C ASP A 97 -7.42 7.41 -8.89
N THR A 98 -8.41 6.52 -8.88
CA THR A 98 -8.15 5.09 -8.70
C THR A 98 -9.15 4.20 -9.41
N LEU A 99 -8.62 3.22 -10.13
CA LEU A 99 -9.32 2.06 -10.66
C LEU A 99 -9.02 0.85 -9.78
N GLN A 100 -10.03 0.11 -9.36
CA GLN A 100 -9.87 -1.12 -8.59
C GLN A 100 -10.52 -2.28 -9.34
N VAL A 101 -9.82 -3.40 -9.43
CA VAL A 101 -10.35 -4.63 -10.02
C VAL A 101 -10.04 -5.79 -9.08
N LYS A 102 -11.08 -6.48 -8.63
CA LYS A 102 -10.92 -7.75 -7.90
C LYS A 102 -10.52 -8.83 -8.89
N LEU A 103 -9.33 -9.39 -8.74
CA LEU A 103 -8.76 -10.36 -9.68
C LEU A 103 -8.97 -11.82 -9.25
N GLY A 104 -9.17 -12.05 -7.95
CA GLY A 104 -9.37 -13.37 -7.35
C GLY A 104 -10.12 -13.28 -6.01
N PRO A 105 -10.50 -14.41 -5.39
CA PRO A 105 -10.21 -15.78 -5.83
C PRO A 105 -11.08 -16.26 -7.00
N THR A 106 -12.20 -15.60 -7.25
CA THR A 106 -13.01 -15.80 -8.45
C THR A 106 -12.52 -14.87 -9.56
N PRO A 107 -12.50 -15.31 -10.83
CA PRO A 107 -12.18 -14.43 -11.95
C PRO A 107 -13.06 -13.17 -11.97
N PRO A 108 -12.54 -12.02 -12.42
CA PRO A 108 -13.33 -10.81 -12.55
C PRO A 108 -14.43 -10.98 -13.61
N GLU A 109 -15.59 -10.36 -13.36
CA GLU A 109 -16.61 -10.14 -14.38
C GLU A 109 -16.08 -9.13 -15.40
N LEU A 110 -15.81 -9.58 -16.64
CA LEU A 110 -15.12 -8.79 -17.67
C LEU A 110 -15.88 -7.52 -18.07
N GLU A 111 -17.21 -7.53 -17.94
CA GLU A 111 -18.08 -6.38 -18.21
C GLU A 111 -17.87 -5.22 -17.21
N ASN A 112 -17.38 -5.52 -16.01
CA ASN A 112 -17.05 -4.50 -15.00
C ASN A 112 -15.65 -3.89 -15.20
N ILE A 113 -14.84 -4.45 -16.09
CA ILE A 113 -13.53 -3.89 -16.45
C ILE A 113 -13.71 -2.99 -17.68
N PRO A 114 -13.21 -1.73 -17.64
CA PRO A 114 -13.27 -0.83 -18.78
C PRO A 114 -12.67 -1.48 -20.03
N GLU A 115 -13.41 -1.41 -21.14
CA GLU A 115 -13.02 -2.06 -22.41
C GLU A 115 -11.61 -1.67 -22.86
N VAL A 116 -11.22 -0.41 -22.65
CA VAL A 116 -9.92 0.15 -23.05
C VAL A 116 -8.71 -0.50 -22.36
N CYS A 117 -8.89 -1.19 -21.24
CA CYS A 117 -7.80 -1.85 -20.51
C CYS A 117 -8.12 -3.31 -20.15
N ARG A 118 -9.21 -3.86 -20.70
CA ARG A 118 -9.74 -5.16 -20.26
C ARG A 118 -8.75 -6.29 -20.51
N ASP A 119 -8.22 -6.36 -21.73
CA ASP A 119 -7.34 -7.45 -22.14
C ASP A 119 -5.99 -7.36 -21.41
N GLU A 120 -5.49 -6.15 -21.20
CA GLU A 120 -4.28 -5.88 -20.42
C GLU A 120 -4.44 -6.28 -18.96
N VAL A 121 -5.59 -5.99 -18.34
CA VAL A 121 -5.87 -6.40 -16.95
C VAL A 121 -5.96 -7.92 -16.83
N VAL A 122 -6.56 -8.60 -17.81
CA VAL A 122 -6.65 -10.07 -17.83
C VAL A 122 -5.27 -10.70 -17.95
N GLU A 123 -4.44 -10.23 -18.88
CA GLU A 123 -3.08 -10.76 -19.04
C GLU A 123 -2.20 -10.40 -17.83
N TRP A 124 -2.33 -9.18 -17.29
CA TRP A 124 -1.62 -8.77 -16.10
C TRP A 124 -1.97 -9.64 -14.89
N ASN A 125 -3.25 -9.99 -14.70
CA ASN A 125 -3.67 -10.91 -13.63
C ASN A 125 -2.91 -12.23 -13.73
N LYS A 126 -2.89 -12.86 -14.90
CA LYS A 126 -2.20 -14.13 -15.15
C LYS A 126 -0.70 -14.04 -14.86
N GLN A 127 -0.03 -12.99 -15.34
CA GLN A 127 1.40 -12.81 -15.11
C GLN A 127 1.71 -12.50 -13.63
N SER A 128 0.88 -11.68 -12.99
CA SER A 128 1.02 -11.35 -11.57
C SER A 128 0.78 -12.56 -10.67
N GLU A 129 -0.15 -13.45 -11.01
CA GLU A 129 -0.37 -14.70 -10.28
C GLU A 129 0.86 -15.62 -10.35
N ALA A 130 1.42 -15.83 -11.55
CA ALA A 130 2.63 -16.64 -11.72
C ALA A 130 3.83 -16.05 -10.96
N LEU A 131 3.99 -14.72 -10.99
CA LEU A 131 5.02 -14.02 -10.21
C LEU A 131 4.78 -14.14 -8.71
N GLY A 132 3.53 -13.96 -8.26
CA GLY A 132 3.14 -14.09 -6.86
C GLY A 132 3.43 -15.49 -6.30
N GLU A 133 3.10 -16.53 -7.05
CA GLU A 133 3.43 -17.92 -6.69
C GLU A 133 4.94 -18.10 -6.50
N ARG A 134 5.72 -17.60 -7.45
CA ARG A 134 7.18 -17.66 -7.39
C ARG A 134 7.76 -16.94 -6.18
N LEU A 135 7.29 -15.72 -5.91
CA LEU A 135 7.75 -14.89 -4.79
C LEU A 135 7.37 -15.53 -3.45
N MET A 136 6.14 -16.05 -3.32
CA MET A 136 5.72 -16.76 -2.10
C MET A 136 6.56 -18.00 -1.81
N GLY A 137 6.97 -18.73 -2.86
CA GLY A 137 7.91 -19.84 -2.73
C GLY A 137 9.27 -19.41 -2.20
N LEU A 138 9.84 -18.33 -2.75
CA LEU A 138 11.12 -17.78 -2.31
C LEU A 138 11.05 -17.26 -0.87
N LEU A 139 9.96 -16.56 -0.51
CA LEU A 139 9.74 -16.03 0.84
C LEU A 139 9.59 -17.16 1.86
N SER A 140 8.88 -18.23 1.52
CA SER A 140 8.72 -19.40 2.40
C SER A 140 10.06 -20.11 2.62
N GLU A 141 10.83 -20.34 1.56
CA GLU A 141 12.18 -20.92 1.66
C GLU A 141 13.15 -20.02 2.45
N GLY A 142 13.05 -18.70 2.29
CA GLY A 142 13.85 -17.74 3.06
C GLY A 142 13.57 -17.78 4.57
N LEU A 143 12.37 -18.22 4.96
CA LEU A 143 12.01 -18.50 6.36
C LEU A 143 12.42 -19.91 6.82
N GLY A 144 13.04 -20.72 5.96
CA GLY A 144 13.34 -22.12 6.22
C GLY A 144 12.10 -23.04 6.19
N LEU A 145 11.02 -22.60 5.53
CA LEU A 145 9.77 -23.36 5.41
C LEU A 145 9.69 -24.08 4.06
N ASP A 146 8.71 -24.97 3.94
CA ASP A 146 8.33 -25.56 2.64
C ASP A 146 7.92 -24.46 1.64
N ALA A 147 8.33 -24.60 0.38
CA ALA A 147 8.09 -23.58 -0.65
C ALA A 147 6.59 -23.28 -0.85
N ASP A 148 5.72 -24.29 -0.67
CA ASP A 148 4.28 -24.10 -0.85
C ASP A 148 3.59 -23.61 0.44
N ARG A 149 4.33 -23.29 1.52
CA ARG A 149 3.74 -22.98 2.82
C ARG A 149 2.71 -21.86 2.78
N LEU A 150 3.03 -20.73 2.13
CA LEU A 150 2.12 -19.59 1.96
C LEU A 150 0.96 -19.91 1.00
N LYS A 151 1.24 -20.67 -0.07
CA LYS A 151 0.23 -21.12 -1.03
C LYS A 151 -0.82 -22.04 -0.38
N ASN A 152 -0.37 -22.96 0.47
CA ASN A 152 -1.21 -23.93 1.18
C ASN A 152 -2.17 -23.28 2.19
N ILE A 153 -1.89 -22.04 2.63
CA ILE A 153 -2.82 -21.23 3.44
C ILE A 153 -3.51 -20.15 2.60
N THR A 154 -3.64 -20.37 1.30
CA THR A 154 -4.44 -19.55 0.35
C THR A 154 -3.95 -18.12 0.13
N CYS A 155 -2.72 -17.77 0.53
CA CYS A 155 -2.19 -16.39 0.43
C CYS A 155 -2.09 -15.87 -1.01
N LEU A 156 -2.07 -16.76 -2.00
CA LEU A 156 -1.99 -16.41 -3.42
C LEU A 156 -3.34 -16.05 -4.04
N GLU A 157 -4.44 -16.49 -3.44
CA GLU A 157 -5.73 -16.59 -4.13
C GLU A 157 -6.53 -15.28 -4.15
N ALA A 158 -6.63 -14.57 -3.02
CA ALA A 158 -7.35 -13.30 -2.99
C ALA A 158 -6.45 -12.19 -3.50
N ARG A 159 -6.74 -11.71 -4.71
CA ARG A 159 -5.95 -10.70 -5.41
C ARG A 159 -6.79 -9.47 -5.75
N MET A 160 -6.24 -8.30 -5.49
CA MET A 160 -6.83 -7.02 -5.88
C MET A 160 -5.81 -6.20 -6.67
N MET A 161 -6.19 -5.80 -7.88
CA MET A 161 -5.43 -4.82 -8.65
C MET A 161 -5.94 -3.43 -8.32
N VAL A 162 -5.02 -2.50 -8.13
CA VAL A 162 -5.32 -1.08 -7.98
C VAL A 162 -4.44 -0.27 -8.93
N GLY A 163 -5.07 0.40 -9.88
CA GLY A 163 -4.43 1.38 -10.76
C GLY A 163 -4.62 2.78 -10.19
N HIS A 164 -3.53 3.47 -9.88
CA HIS A 164 -3.55 4.84 -9.38
C HIS A 164 -3.11 5.82 -10.45
N TYR A 165 -3.83 6.94 -10.56
CA TYR A 165 -3.49 8.07 -11.42
C TYR A 165 -3.31 9.32 -10.55
N TYR A 166 -2.12 9.92 -10.62
CA TYR A 166 -1.71 11.07 -9.81
C TYR A 166 -1.48 12.27 -10.74
N PRO A 167 -2.48 13.13 -10.93
CA PRO A 167 -2.31 14.31 -11.75
C PRO A 167 -1.38 15.33 -11.07
N HIS A 168 -0.91 16.30 -11.86
CA HIS A 168 -0.21 17.48 -11.35
C HIS A 168 -0.96 18.10 -10.16
N CYS A 169 -0.23 18.38 -9.08
CA CYS A 169 -0.74 19.12 -7.94
C CYS A 169 -0.18 20.55 -7.95
N PRO A 170 -1.04 21.60 -7.94
CA PRO A 170 -0.57 22.99 -7.90
C PRO A 170 -0.01 23.40 -6.53
N GLN A 171 -0.29 22.62 -5.47
CA GLN A 171 0.18 22.86 -4.11
C GLN A 171 0.66 21.55 -3.46
N PRO A 172 1.75 20.94 -3.99
CA PRO A 172 2.18 19.61 -3.60
C PRO A 172 2.58 19.51 -2.12
N ASP A 173 3.04 20.62 -1.52
CA ASP A 173 3.43 20.68 -0.11
C ASP A 173 2.23 20.68 0.87
N LEU A 174 1.00 20.71 0.38
CA LEU A 174 -0.22 20.71 1.20
C LEU A 174 -0.96 19.37 1.19
N THR A 175 -0.55 18.42 0.36
CA THR A 175 -1.25 17.14 0.19
C THR A 175 -0.29 16.01 -0.14
N VAL A 176 -0.82 14.80 -0.27
CA VAL A 176 -0.06 13.60 -0.65
C VAL A 176 -0.88 12.78 -1.64
N GLY A 177 -0.20 12.04 -2.51
CA GLY A 177 -0.83 11.06 -3.39
C GLY A 177 -1.38 9.87 -2.61
N ILE A 178 -0.66 9.42 -1.57
CA ILE A 178 -1.11 8.45 -0.56
C ILE A 178 -0.47 8.82 0.78
N ALA A 179 -1.27 8.84 1.85
CA ALA A 179 -0.78 9.06 3.21
C ALA A 179 0.11 7.90 3.71
N SER A 180 0.93 8.15 4.74
CA SER A 180 1.75 7.08 5.33
C SER A 180 0.88 5.92 5.81
N HIS A 181 1.24 4.70 5.40
CA HIS A 181 0.58 3.46 5.79
C HIS A 181 1.51 2.25 5.63
N THR A 182 1.09 1.12 6.17
CA THR A 182 1.57 -0.21 5.81
C THR A 182 0.48 -0.95 5.03
N ASP A 183 0.87 -1.95 4.25
CA ASP A 183 -0.09 -2.78 3.53
C ASP A 183 -0.66 -3.86 4.45
N PRO A 184 -1.98 -4.04 4.53
CA PRO A 184 -2.59 -5.01 5.44
C PRO A 184 -2.41 -6.48 4.99
N GLY A 185 -1.99 -6.70 3.74
CA GLY A 185 -1.98 -8.02 3.11
C GLY A 185 -0.73 -8.85 3.39
N VAL A 186 -0.46 -9.79 2.50
CA VAL A 186 0.74 -10.66 2.56
C VAL A 186 1.88 -10.03 1.78
N LEU A 187 1.60 -9.64 0.54
CA LEU A 187 2.59 -9.17 -0.42
C LEU A 187 1.93 -8.18 -1.38
N THR A 188 2.68 -7.17 -1.79
CA THR A 188 2.27 -6.23 -2.84
C THR A 188 3.32 -6.25 -3.96
N VAL A 189 2.85 -6.32 -5.20
CA VAL A 189 3.67 -6.16 -6.41
C VAL A 189 3.25 -4.89 -7.11
N LEU A 190 4.18 -3.97 -7.29
CA LEU A 190 3.93 -2.62 -7.79
C LEU A 190 4.73 -2.34 -9.07
N LEU A 191 4.00 -2.01 -10.14
CA LEU A 191 4.53 -1.41 -11.36
C LEU A 191 4.42 0.11 -11.25
N GLN A 192 5.53 0.81 -11.50
CA GLN A 192 5.61 2.27 -11.47
C GLN A 192 6.05 2.80 -12.85
N ASP A 193 5.70 4.05 -13.15
CA ASP A 193 6.26 4.78 -14.29
C ASP A 193 7.62 5.43 -13.95
N HIS A 194 8.15 6.25 -14.86
CA HIS A 194 9.43 6.95 -14.69
C HIS A 194 9.38 8.18 -13.77
N ILE A 195 8.21 8.60 -13.28
CA ILE A 195 8.07 9.83 -12.49
C ILE A 195 8.45 9.61 -11.02
N GLY A 196 8.21 8.40 -10.49
CA GLY A 196 8.58 8.06 -9.11
C GLY A 196 7.69 8.73 -8.07
N GLY A 197 8.19 9.03 -6.87
CA GLY A 197 7.41 9.66 -5.79
C GLY A 197 6.83 8.70 -4.75
N LEU A 198 7.15 7.40 -4.84
CA LEU A 198 7.01 6.48 -3.72
C LEU A 198 8.14 6.73 -2.74
N HIS A 199 7.79 6.88 -1.46
CA HIS A 199 8.76 6.90 -0.37
C HIS A 199 8.52 5.72 0.56
N ILE A 200 9.60 5.14 1.05
CA ILE A 200 9.58 4.16 2.14
C ILE A 200 10.24 4.75 3.39
N LYS A 201 9.89 4.21 4.55
CA LYS A 201 10.52 4.59 5.81
C LYS A 201 11.60 3.56 6.15
N HIS A 202 12.84 4.01 6.22
CA HIS A 202 14.00 3.17 6.47
C HIS A 202 14.86 3.81 7.56
N GLU A 203 15.17 3.06 8.62
CA GLU A 203 15.95 3.55 9.77
C GLU A 203 15.41 4.86 10.40
N GLY A 204 14.09 5.08 10.34
CA GLY A 204 13.43 6.28 10.86
C GLY A 204 13.37 7.46 9.90
N ASP A 205 14.08 7.40 8.78
CA ASP A 205 14.08 8.41 7.72
C ASP A 205 13.18 8.00 6.54
N TRP A 206 12.67 9.00 5.81
CA TRP A 206 12.02 8.76 4.53
C TRP A 206 13.06 8.65 3.41
N VAL A 207 12.88 7.67 2.53
CA VAL A 207 13.77 7.34 1.42
C VAL A 207 12.97 7.29 0.13
N ASP A 208 13.51 7.86 -0.94
CA ASP A 208 12.95 7.77 -2.29
C ASP A 208 13.14 6.37 -2.89
N VAL A 209 12.08 5.86 -3.53
CA VAL A 209 12.19 4.68 -4.39
C VAL A 209 12.32 5.15 -5.83
N GLU A 210 13.55 5.13 -6.34
CA GLU A 210 13.83 5.50 -7.73
C GLU A 210 13.27 4.44 -8.69
N PRO A 211 12.45 4.81 -9.70
CA PRO A 211 11.97 3.87 -10.68
C PRO A 211 13.10 3.28 -11.52
N VAL A 212 13.16 1.95 -11.58
CA VAL A 212 14.10 1.22 -12.42
C VAL A 212 13.34 0.65 -13.62
N HIS A 213 13.79 0.97 -14.83
CA HIS A 213 13.13 0.53 -16.06
C HIS A 213 13.07 -1.01 -16.13
N GLY A 214 11.86 -1.55 -16.31
CA GLY A 214 11.62 -2.99 -16.37
C GLY A 214 11.59 -3.70 -15.02
N ALA A 215 11.77 -2.98 -13.90
CA ALA A 215 11.67 -3.56 -12.57
C ALA A 215 10.26 -3.44 -11.99
N LEU A 216 9.97 -4.30 -11.01
CA LEU A 216 8.79 -4.22 -10.16
C LEU A 216 9.27 -3.97 -8.73
N VAL A 217 8.52 -3.16 -7.99
CA VAL A 217 8.71 -2.99 -6.55
C VAL A 217 7.88 -4.05 -5.84
N VAL A 218 8.50 -4.77 -4.90
CA VAL A 218 7.82 -5.77 -4.07
C VAL A 218 7.94 -5.35 -2.63
N ASN A 219 6.84 -5.33 -1.89
CA ASN A 219 6.87 -5.06 -0.45
C ASN A 219 6.03 -6.08 0.33
N ILE A 220 6.51 -6.36 1.54
CA ILE A 220 5.88 -7.24 2.52
C ILE A 220 4.71 -6.50 3.17
N GLY A 221 3.61 -7.21 3.39
CA GLY A 221 2.46 -6.71 4.15
C GLY A 221 2.40 -7.23 5.59
N ASP A 222 1.52 -6.61 6.37
CA ASP A 222 1.32 -6.85 7.79
C ASP A 222 1.00 -8.31 8.13
N ILE A 223 0.20 -9.01 7.32
CA ILE A 223 -0.13 -10.43 7.55
C ILE A 223 1.14 -11.27 7.45
N LEU A 224 2.01 -11.04 6.47
CA LEU A 224 3.26 -11.79 6.34
C LEU A 224 4.26 -11.46 7.45
N GLN A 225 4.29 -10.22 7.94
CA GLN A 225 5.07 -9.88 9.13
C GLN A 225 4.58 -10.67 10.37
N ILE A 226 3.27 -10.79 10.55
CA ILE A 226 2.71 -11.57 11.67
C ILE A 226 3.01 -13.07 11.50
N LEU A 227 2.76 -13.62 10.31
CA LEU A 227 2.98 -15.05 10.00
C LEU A 227 4.46 -15.43 10.18
N SER A 228 5.37 -14.56 9.75
CA SER A 228 6.81 -14.76 9.86
C SER A 228 7.37 -14.48 11.27
N ASN A 229 6.53 -14.04 12.21
CA ASN A 229 6.94 -13.70 13.59
C ASN A 229 8.03 -12.60 13.65
N ASP A 230 7.86 -11.51 12.88
CA ASP A 230 8.82 -10.40 12.71
C ASP A 230 10.12 -10.75 11.93
N GLU A 231 10.23 -11.94 11.31
CA GLU A 231 11.38 -12.22 10.42
C GLU A 231 11.33 -11.36 9.15
N TYR A 232 10.13 -11.13 8.59
CA TYR A 232 9.91 -10.11 7.56
C TYR A 232 9.15 -8.92 8.12
N THR A 233 9.46 -7.71 7.63
CA THR A 233 8.84 -6.47 8.10
C THR A 233 7.98 -5.81 7.03
N SER A 234 6.76 -5.45 7.42
CA SER A 234 5.87 -4.56 6.69
C SER A 234 6.31 -3.10 6.91
N VAL A 235 6.85 -2.49 5.87
CA VAL A 235 7.48 -1.17 5.94
C VAL A 235 6.46 -0.06 5.66
N GLU A 236 6.51 1.00 6.49
CA GLU A 236 5.72 2.21 6.25
C GLU A 236 6.14 2.85 4.93
N HIS A 237 5.16 3.22 4.12
CA HIS A 237 5.39 3.89 2.85
C HIS A 237 4.29 4.93 2.56
N ARG A 238 4.62 5.90 1.70
CA ARG A 238 3.73 6.98 1.28
C ARG A 238 3.97 7.31 -0.19
N VAL A 239 3.05 8.04 -0.81
CA VAL A 239 3.25 8.58 -2.17
C VAL A 239 3.10 10.10 -2.11
N LEU A 240 4.11 10.84 -2.56
CA LEU A 240 4.06 12.29 -2.61
C LEU A 240 2.99 12.79 -3.60
N ALA A 241 2.49 14.00 -3.38
CA ALA A 241 1.72 14.69 -4.41
C ALA A 241 2.64 15.02 -5.58
N ASN A 242 2.19 14.76 -6.81
CA ASN A 242 3.00 14.92 -8.00
C ASN A 242 3.18 16.42 -8.36
N PRO A 243 4.40 16.99 -8.30
CA PRO A 243 4.64 18.37 -8.72
C PRO A 243 4.85 18.49 -10.24
N SER A 244 5.05 17.39 -10.96
CA SER A 244 5.28 17.37 -12.40
C SER A 244 4.00 17.69 -13.17
N ARG A 245 4.17 18.30 -14.35
CA ARG A 245 3.06 18.51 -15.31
C ARG A 245 2.65 17.20 -15.98
N GLU A 246 3.57 16.26 -16.12
CA GLU A 246 3.27 14.90 -16.56
C GLU A 246 2.58 14.14 -15.41
N PRO A 247 1.45 13.47 -15.64
CA PRO A 247 0.77 12.69 -14.61
C PRO A 247 1.56 11.42 -14.28
N ARG A 248 1.61 11.06 -13.00
CA ARG A 248 2.17 9.79 -12.54
C ARG A 248 1.11 8.71 -12.57
N VAL A 249 1.46 7.50 -13.00
CA VAL A 249 0.64 6.29 -12.92
C VAL A 249 1.37 5.15 -12.23
N SER A 250 0.61 4.28 -11.56
CA SER A 250 1.15 3.04 -10.99
C SER A 250 0.07 1.97 -10.87
N THR A 251 0.44 0.70 -11.01
CA THR A 251 -0.47 -0.44 -10.87
C THR A 251 0.07 -1.38 -9.80
N ALA A 252 -0.69 -1.56 -8.72
CA ALA A 252 -0.37 -2.48 -7.63
C ALA A 252 -1.26 -3.72 -7.70
N VAL A 253 -0.70 -4.89 -7.34
CA VAL A 253 -1.45 -6.12 -7.08
C VAL A 253 -1.19 -6.54 -5.64
N PHE A 254 -2.26 -6.60 -4.85
CA PHE A 254 -2.24 -7.00 -3.44
C PHE A 254 -2.63 -8.47 -3.32
N PHE A 255 -1.78 -9.27 -2.68
CA PHE A 255 -2.02 -10.68 -2.39
C PHE A 255 -2.47 -10.85 -0.94
N ASN A 256 -3.56 -11.58 -0.75
CA ASN A 256 -4.19 -11.83 0.53
C ASN A 256 -4.66 -13.29 0.63
N PRO A 257 -4.87 -13.82 1.85
CA PRO A 257 -5.49 -15.11 2.03
C PRO A 257 -6.97 -15.10 1.58
N SER A 258 -7.42 -16.12 0.86
CA SER A 258 -8.85 -16.24 0.49
C SER A 258 -9.71 -16.83 1.60
N ALA A 259 -9.13 -17.65 2.49
CA ALA A 259 -9.84 -18.25 3.61
C ALA A 259 -10.09 -17.19 4.71
N THR A 260 -11.20 -16.46 4.61
CA THR A 260 -11.54 -15.30 5.46
C THR A 260 -11.88 -15.67 6.90
N GLU A 261 -12.40 -16.88 7.13
CA GLU A 261 -12.78 -17.37 8.47
C GLU A 261 -11.66 -18.16 9.16
N ALA A 262 -10.53 -18.40 8.46
CA ALA A 262 -9.40 -19.11 9.03
C ALA A 262 -8.66 -18.25 10.06
N LEU A 263 -7.99 -18.94 10.98
CA LEU A 263 -7.20 -18.35 12.04
C LEU A 263 -5.74 -18.21 11.57
N TYR A 264 -5.21 -16.99 11.61
CA TYR A 264 -3.85 -16.66 11.22
C TYR A 264 -3.05 -16.18 12.44
N GLY A 265 -1.75 -16.42 12.43
CA GLY A 265 -0.81 -16.07 13.49
C GLY A 265 0.58 -16.62 13.15
N PRO A 266 1.59 -16.39 13.99
CA PRO A 266 2.95 -16.86 13.73
C PRO A 266 2.99 -18.34 13.32
N PHE A 267 3.75 -18.66 12.28
CA PHE A 267 3.98 -20.06 11.89
C PHE A 267 4.61 -20.81 13.05
N SER A 268 4.03 -21.96 13.41
CA SER A 268 4.52 -22.80 14.50
C SER A 268 5.99 -23.19 14.29
N GLU A 269 6.39 -23.40 13.04
CA GLU A 269 7.72 -23.73 12.57
C GLU A 269 8.75 -22.64 12.88
N LEU A 270 8.31 -21.39 13.07
CA LEU A 270 9.14 -20.22 13.39
C LEU A 270 9.12 -19.84 14.88
N THR A 271 8.49 -20.67 15.71
CA THR A 271 8.35 -20.43 17.15
C THR A 271 8.95 -21.57 17.96
N SER A 272 9.56 -21.23 19.09
CA SER A 272 10.10 -22.17 20.09
C SER A 272 10.01 -21.57 21.49
N PRO A 273 10.34 -22.31 22.56
CA PRO A 273 10.46 -21.72 23.90
C PRO A 273 11.45 -20.54 23.97
N GLU A 274 12.52 -20.57 23.19
CA GLU A 274 13.55 -19.53 23.09
C GLU A 274 13.13 -18.38 22.16
N LYS A 275 12.22 -18.66 21.22
CA LYS A 275 11.64 -17.70 20.27
C LYS A 275 10.11 -17.78 20.29
N PRO A 276 9.46 -17.28 21.35
CA PRO A 276 8.01 -17.40 21.48
C PRO A 276 7.27 -16.60 20.39
N PRO A 277 6.00 -16.93 20.11
CA PRO A 277 5.16 -16.11 19.25
C PRO A 277 5.08 -14.68 19.79
N ARG A 278 5.27 -13.69 18.92
CA ARG A 278 5.17 -12.26 19.24
C ARG A 278 3.78 -11.70 19.00
N TYR A 279 2.93 -12.48 18.33
CA TYR A 279 1.59 -12.09 17.92
C TYR A 279 0.54 -13.11 18.35
N ARG A 280 -0.63 -12.60 18.71
CA ARG A 280 -1.85 -13.37 18.93
C ARG A 280 -2.43 -13.80 17.59
N GLN A 281 -3.14 -14.92 17.62
CA GLN A 281 -3.91 -15.37 16.49
C GLN A 281 -5.14 -14.48 16.23
N PHE A 282 -5.57 -14.38 14.98
CA PHE A 282 -6.70 -13.56 14.55
C PHE A 282 -7.47 -14.19 13.37
N ILE A 283 -8.75 -13.85 13.25
CA ILE A 283 -9.57 -14.24 12.10
C ILE A 283 -9.38 -13.19 10.99
N HIS A 284 -9.07 -13.63 9.76
CA HIS A 284 -8.73 -12.73 8.66
C HIS A 284 -9.83 -11.70 8.35
N GLN A 285 -11.11 -12.12 8.37
CA GLN A 285 -12.23 -11.21 8.16
C GLN A 285 -12.31 -10.10 9.21
N ASP A 286 -12.08 -10.41 10.48
CA ASP A 286 -12.12 -9.43 11.57
C ASP A 286 -10.95 -8.45 11.45
N TYR A 287 -9.77 -8.96 11.10
CA TYR A 287 -8.59 -8.15 10.81
C TYR A 287 -8.87 -7.14 9.68
N MET A 288 -9.40 -7.61 8.54
CA MET A 288 -9.73 -6.74 7.40
C MET A 288 -10.87 -5.77 7.72
N LYS A 289 -11.86 -6.19 8.52
CA LYS A 289 -12.92 -5.30 8.97
C LYS A 289 -12.36 -4.16 9.82
N MET A 290 -11.48 -4.47 10.78
CA MET A 290 -10.81 -3.47 11.62
C MET A 290 -9.93 -2.52 10.80
N PHE A 291 -9.23 -3.02 9.78
CA PHE A 291 -8.48 -2.20 8.83
C PHE A 291 -9.38 -1.18 8.12
N LEU A 292 -10.51 -1.64 7.58
CA LEU A 292 -11.42 -0.82 6.77
C LEU A 292 -12.19 0.22 7.59
N THR A 293 -12.51 -0.08 8.86
CA THR A 293 -13.28 0.84 9.72
C THR A 293 -12.41 1.88 10.44
N LYS A 294 -11.08 1.73 10.44
CA LYS A 294 -10.10 2.68 11.02
C LYS A 294 -10.45 3.19 12.43
N GLU A 295 -10.92 2.31 13.30
CA GLU A 295 -10.98 2.57 14.76
C GLU A 295 -9.62 2.37 15.45
N LEU A 296 -8.52 2.80 14.83
CA LEU A 296 -7.16 2.40 15.24
C LEU A 296 -6.44 3.42 16.13
N GLY A 297 -7.01 4.59 16.39
CA GLY A 297 -6.44 5.57 17.33
C GLY A 297 -4.97 5.96 17.05
N GLY A 298 -4.48 5.79 15.81
CA GLY A 298 -3.08 6.03 15.44
C GLY A 298 -2.11 4.86 15.66
N LYS A 299 -2.57 3.61 15.83
CA LYS A 299 -1.71 2.41 15.87
C LYS A 299 -1.70 1.69 14.51
N THR A 300 -0.56 1.10 14.12
CA THR A 300 -0.54 0.05 13.08
C THR A 300 -1.44 -1.11 13.49
N LEU A 301 -2.04 -1.78 12.52
CA LEU A 301 -2.92 -2.91 12.77
C LEU A 301 -2.19 -4.08 13.43
N THR A 302 -0.93 -4.31 13.04
CA THR A 302 -0.04 -5.31 13.66
C THR A 302 0.13 -5.13 15.17
N ASN A 303 0.18 -3.89 15.68
CA ASN A 303 0.32 -3.62 17.11
C ASN A 303 -0.90 -4.03 17.94
N CYS A 304 -2.09 -4.12 17.32
CA CYS A 304 -3.27 -4.62 18.02
C CYS A 304 -3.17 -6.11 18.36
N TYR A 305 -2.30 -6.84 17.65
CA TYR A 305 -2.13 -8.28 17.81
C TYR A 305 -0.81 -8.67 18.50
N ARG A 306 0.10 -7.73 18.75
CA ARG A 306 1.37 -8.01 19.44
C ARG A 306 1.12 -8.40 20.92
N MET A 307 1.88 -9.37 21.43
CA MET A 307 1.81 -9.87 22.81
C MET A 307 2.80 -9.20 23.75
#